data_AF-A0AAE1TXE6-F1
#
_entry.id   AF-A0AAE1TXE6-F1
#
_cell.length_a   1.000
_cell.length_b   1.000
_cell.length_c   1.000
_cell.angle_alpha   90.00
_cell.angle_beta   90.00
_cell.angle_gamma   90.00
#
_symmetry.space_group_name_H-M   'P 1'
#
loop_
_entity.id
_entity.type
_entity.pdbx_description
1 polymer ?
#
loop_
_entity_poly.entity_id
_entity_poly.type
_entity_poly.pdbx_seq_one_letter_code
_entity_poly.pdbx_strand_id
1 'polypeptide(L)'
;MTVRFLIWLAVVVLSWCGVTDGYMARLSNGGGSITSSTLAWVSAESNEQLPLHSVVFNPGEESGEKQYWCKGFHRGMHLPGVATSNGPCRVPFLGKVHSLNSFDVLVSVNGSARLHFFAWDKFTAKPDHAVVTPESMLVVARSDGQLLPGALMKGRGERHALVIDGDITRKIGKASVLVEEEPSSYSLHEVVLDASKQKMDNSTITLKTLNLTNYEDYPTNVSNFVTYKAEEQQYWGRVKGTVTARRADVTIPTRAPVAMPSAHVPRTLLWGVDNTLGYIGNVTLIHELPAGVGVEVELEGVMRKYEAPYTALLTSHYNDGSANDRYILSLHTHKALVSVIAKYNRYYYLANGTDYPMEPTTDSLFQLTTTTTTTTTTTTTTTTTTTTTTTTEPPPTTEEVPTEIVTEEVAEVWLPESDSYSKDSEAEPFRLDQDDEDDMSGEGRSEPSQAVINRPADTIISALASLLATLVFRYYASV
;
A
#
# COMPACT_ATOMS: atom_id res chain seq x y z
N MET A 1 55.77 4.24 -13.79
CA MET A 1 55.67 4.17 -12.32
C MET A 1 54.52 5.08 -11.88
N THR A 2 53.42 4.45 -11.45
CA THR A 2 52.51 4.81 -10.33
C THR A 2 52.15 6.27 -10.02
N VAL A 3 50.95 6.71 -9.64
CA VAL A 3 49.54 6.25 -9.58
C VAL A 3 48.75 7.52 -9.20
N ARG A 4 47.55 7.69 -9.81
CA ARG A 4 46.30 8.39 -9.40
C ARG A 4 46.27 9.21 -8.08
N PHE A 5 45.52 10.33 -8.08
CA PHE A 5 44.32 10.50 -7.24
C PHE A 5 43.43 11.69 -7.68
N LEU A 6 42.13 11.40 -7.80
CA LEU A 6 40.99 12.30 -8.06
C LEU A 6 40.56 13.04 -6.79
N ILE A 7 40.15 14.31 -6.89
CA ILE A 7 39.05 14.88 -6.09
C ILE A 7 38.24 15.83 -6.97
N TRP A 8 37.04 15.39 -7.36
CA TRP A 8 35.95 16.24 -7.85
C TRP A 8 34.94 16.34 -6.71
N LEU A 9 34.59 17.55 -6.29
CA LEU A 9 33.44 17.77 -5.42
C LEU A 9 32.87 19.17 -5.74
N ALA A 10 31.87 19.20 -6.61
CA ALA A 10 31.05 20.38 -6.86
C ALA A 10 29.67 20.12 -6.22
N VAL A 11 29.42 20.77 -5.09
CA VAL A 11 28.10 20.86 -4.45
C VAL A 11 27.51 22.20 -4.88
N VAL A 12 26.49 22.16 -5.75
CA VAL A 12 25.61 23.29 -6.02
C VAL A 12 24.31 23.01 -5.27
N VAL A 13 24.12 23.69 -4.14
CA VAL A 13 22.80 23.83 -3.51
C VAL A 13 22.26 25.18 -3.96
N LEU A 14 21.28 25.15 -4.85
CA LEU A 14 20.39 26.30 -5.06
C LEU A 14 18.98 25.89 -4.64
N SER A 15 18.57 26.58 -3.58
CA SER A 15 17.26 26.63 -2.96
C SER A 15 16.20 27.07 -3.97
N TRP A 16 15.12 26.28 -4.07
CA TRP A 16 13.79 26.76 -4.43
C TRP A 16 12.90 26.56 -3.20
N CYS A 17 12.63 27.64 -2.47
CA CYS A 17 11.55 27.71 -1.49
C CYS A 17 10.22 27.83 -2.25
N GLY A 18 9.54 26.70 -2.44
CA GLY A 18 8.09 26.70 -2.59
C GLY A 18 7.49 26.59 -1.19
N VAL A 19 6.80 27.64 -0.74
CA VAL A 19 5.97 27.59 0.47
C VAL A 19 4.71 26.82 0.11
N THR A 20 4.69 25.53 0.46
CA THR A 20 3.45 24.78 0.61
C THR A 20 3.27 24.54 2.10
N ASP A 21 2.12 24.96 2.64
CA ASP A 21 1.70 24.65 4.01
C ASP A 21 1.44 23.14 4.12
N GLY A 22 2.52 22.38 4.32
CA GLY A 22 2.50 20.97 4.64
C GLY A 22 2.14 20.78 6.10
N TYR A 23 0.86 20.50 6.37
CA TYR A 23 0.46 19.73 7.55
C TYR A 23 1.04 18.31 7.45
N MET A 24 2.35 18.19 7.56
CA MET A 24 3.04 16.95 7.85
C MET A 24 2.73 16.62 9.31
N ALA A 25 1.67 15.85 9.52
CA ALA A 25 1.39 15.23 10.81
C ALA A 25 2.64 14.46 11.22
N ARG A 26 3.39 15.05 12.16
CA ARG A 26 4.64 14.49 12.67
C ARG A 26 4.27 13.22 13.42
N LEU A 27 4.36 12.07 12.74
CA LEU A 27 4.22 10.78 13.37
C LEU A 27 5.32 10.70 14.44
N SER A 28 4.91 10.80 15.70
CA SER A 28 5.83 10.72 16.83
C SER A 28 6.50 9.35 16.81
N ASN A 29 7.75 9.30 16.36
CA ASN A 29 8.64 8.14 16.44
C ASN A 29 9.08 7.82 17.90
N GLY A 30 8.52 8.51 18.89
CA GLY A 30 8.84 8.31 20.30
C GLY A 30 8.05 7.16 20.91
N GLY A 31 8.61 5.95 20.92
CA GLY A 31 8.44 4.88 21.92
C GLY A 31 7.02 4.44 22.35
N GLY A 32 5.97 4.97 21.74
CA GLY A 32 4.59 4.69 22.09
C GLY A 32 4.20 3.32 21.58
N SER A 33 3.56 2.51 22.42
CA SER A 33 2.88 1.28 22.03
C SER A 33 1.97 1.58 20.83
N ILE A 34 2.42 1.28 19.61
CA ILE A 34 1.61 1.41 18.40
C ILE A 34 0.55 0.32 18.50
N THR A 35 -0.72 0.72 18.42
CA THR A 35 -1.86 -0.18 18.60
C THR A 35 -2.05 -1.06 17.38
N SER A 36 -1.76 -0.54 16.18
CA SER A 36 -1.81 -1.27 14.90
C SER A 36 -1.26 -0.41 13.75
N SER A 37 -1.35 -0.94 12.52
CA SER A 37 -1.09 -0.17 11.29
C SER A 37 -2.25 0.75 10.85
N THR A 38 -3.43 0.63 11.48
CA THR A 38 -4.65 1.38 11.14
C THR A 38 -4.91 2.57 12.06
N LEU A 39 -4.25 2.62 13.21
CA LEU A 39 -4.37 3.69 14.20
C LEU A 39 -3.02 4.39 14.42
N ALA A 40 -3.07 5.70 14.60
CA ALA A 40 -1.91 6.50 14.96
C ALA A 40 -2.25 7.49 16.07
N TRP A 41 -1.26 7.78 16.91
CA TRP A 41 -1.31 8.92 17.82
C TRP A 41 -0.63 10.11 17.13
N VAL A 42 -1.37 11.18 16.90
CA VAL A 42 -0.91 12.38 16.18
C VAL A 42 -0.94 13.56 17.12
N SER A 43 0.18 14.28 17.22
CA SER A 43 0.27 15.44 18.10
C SER A 43 -0.67 16.56 17.67
N ALA A 44 -1.28 17.22 18.65
CA ALA A 44 -2.24 18.29 18.51
C ALA A 44 -2.11 19.28 19.68
N GLU A 45 -2.59 20.50 19.46
CA GLU A 45 -2.65 21.54 20.49
C GLU A 45 -4.07 22.05 20.72
N SER A 46 -4.34 22.58 21.92
CA SER A 46 -5.59 23.29 22.20
C SER A 46 -5.75 24.47 21.23
N ASN A 47 -6.99 24.70 20.80
CA ASN A 47 -7.38 25.75 19.84
C ASN A 47 -6.90 25.52 18.39
N GLU A 48 -6.31 24.36 18.08
CA GLU A 48 -6.04 23.94 16.71
C GLU A 48 -7.10 22.94 16.23
N GLN A 49 -7.32 22.91 14.91
CA GLN A 49 -8.20 21.92 14.31
C GLN A 49 -7.57 20.53 14.42
N LEU A 50 -8.31 19.58 15.01
CA LEU A 50 -7.83 18.20 15.13
C LEU A 50 -7.61 17.55 13.74
N PRO A 51 -6.67 16.59 13.63
CA PRO A 51 -6.42 15.87 12.38
C PRO A 51 -7.69 15.21 11.81
N LEU A 52 -7.76 15.10 10.49
CA LEU A 52 -8.82 14.36 9.82
C LEU A 52 -8.85 12.90 10.30
N HIS A 53 -10.04 12.31 10.39
CA HIS A 53 -10.26 10.96 10.91
C HIS A 53 -9.85 10.75 12.39
N SER A 54 -9.81 11.83 13.17
CA SER A 54 -9.74 11.74 14.64
C SER A 54 -10.87 10.86 15.16
N VAL A 55 -10.54 9.91 16.05
CA VAL A 55 -11.47 8.91 16.55
C VAL A 55 -12.42 9.55 17.56
N VAL A 56 -13.71 9.57 17.22
CA VAL A 56 -14.78 10.10 18.06
C VAL A 56 -15.07 9.14 19.22
N PHE A 57 -15.17 9.69 20.42
CA PHE A 57 -15.53 8.96 21.64
C PHE A 57 -17.03 8.66 21.71
N ASN A 58 -17.88 9.63 21.35
CA ASN A 58 -19.34 9.59 21.44
C ASN A 58 -20.02 9.65 20.05
N PRO A 59 -19.86 8.64 19.18
CA PRO A 59 -20.36 8.72 17.80
C PRO A 59 -21.89 8.79 17.68
N GLY A 60 -22.64 8.42 18.71
CA GLY A 60 -24.12 8.35 18.69
C GLY A 60 -24.84 9.57 19.29
N GLU A 61 -24.13 10.63 19.66
CA GLU A 61 -24.74 11.82 20.26
C GLU A 61 -24.86 12.94 19.23
N GLU A 62 -26.01 13.02 18.54
CA GLU A 62 -26.22 13.97 17.43
C GLU A 62 -26.33 15.44 17.86
N SER A 63 -26.75 15.70 19.10
CA SER A 63 -27.00 17.04 19.63
C SER A 63 -25.83 17.61 20.44
N GLY A 64 -24.80 16.80 20.72
CA GLY A 64 -23.68 17.16 21.60
C GLY A 64 -22.43 17.60 20.84
N GLU A 65 -21.54 18.34 21.53
CA GLU A 65 -20.19 18.60 21.03
C GLU A 65 -19.44 17.27 20.90
N LYS A 66 -18.89 16.99 19.70
CA LYS A 66 -18.11 15.77 19.45
C LYS A 66 -16.85 15.77 20.32
N GLN A 67 -16.62 14.66 21.00
CA GLN A 67 -15.42 14.44 21.79
C GLN A 67 -14.54 13.40 21.09
N TYR A 68 -13.23 13.55 21.26
CA TYR A 68 -12.21 12.74 20.58
C TYR A 68 -11.27 12.12 21.60
N TRP A 69 -10.81 10.90 21.32
CA TRP A 69 -9.81 10.25 22.15
C TRP A 69 -8.47 10.97 22.05
N CYS A 70 -7.93 11.34 23.21
CA CYS A 70 -6.59 11.93 23.31
C CYS A 70 -5.75 11.19 24.34
N LYS A 71 -4.44 11.43 24.32
CA LYS A 71 -3.53 11.12 25.41
C LYS A 71 -2.58 12.29 25.63
N GLY A 72 -2.14 12.49 26.86
CA GLY A 72 -1.13 13.50 27.16
C GLY A 72 -0.15 13.02 28.21
N PHE A 73 1.06 13.59 28.17
CA PHE A 73 2.10 13.27 29.14
C PHE A 73 1.91 14.14 30.39
N HIS A 74 1.63 13.51 31.53
CA HIS A 74 1.46 14.22 32.79
C HIS A 74 2.20 13.47 33.91
N ARG A 75 3.09 14.20 34.61
CA ARG A 75 3.87 13.68 35.76
C ARG A 75 4.57 12.35 35.49
N GLY A 76 5.18 12.21 34.30
CA GLY A 76 5.98 11.04 33.97
C GLY A 76 5.22 9.88 33.31
N MET A 77 3.93 10.05 33.02
CA MET A 77 3.08 8.99 32.45
C MET A 77 2.24 9.50 31.28
N HIS A 78 1.98 8.65 30.28
CA HIS A 78 0.97 8.94 29.27
C HIS A 78 -0.42 8.51 29.75
N LEU A 79 -1.30 9.51 29.91
CA LEU A 79 -2.66 9.30 30.39
C LEU A 79 -3.64 9.50 29.23
N PRO A 80 -4.54 8.55 28.97
CA PRO A 80 -5.60 8.75 28.01
C PRO A 80 -6.68 9.66 28.58
N GLY A 81 -7.41 10.32 27.70
CA GLY A 81 -8.43 11.31 28.03
C GLY A 81 -9.35 11.58 26.86
N VAL A 82 -10.09 12.68 26.98
CA VAL A 82 -10.92 13.21 25.89
C VAL A 82 -10.66 14.68 25.64
N ALA A 83 -10.68 15.07 24.37
CA ALA A 83 -10.61 16.45 23.93
C ALA A 83 -11.88 16.79 23.15
N THR A 84 -12.30 18.05 23.17
CA THR A 84 -13.27 18.55 22.18
C THR A 84 -12.53 19.07 20.95
N SER A 85 -13.25 19.46 19.89
CA SER A 85 -12.66 19.83 18.59
C SER A 85 -11.57 20.90 18.67
N ASN A 86 -11.72 21.86 19.59
CA ASN A 86 -10.77 22.97 19.80
C ASN A 86 -10.32 23.08 21.27
N GLY A 87 -10.67 22.08 22.10
CA GLY A 87 -10.46 22.13 23.54
C GLY A 87 -9.20 21.40 24.01
N PRO A 88 -8.80 21.60 25.27
CA PRO A 88 -7.69 20.84 25.86
C PRO A 88 -8.06 19.37 26.05
N CYS A 89 -7.03 18.52 26.03
CA CYS A 89 -7.16 17.12 26.40
C CYS A 89 -7.34 16.98 27.92
N ARG A 90 -8.49 16.46 28.35
CA ARG A 90 -8.83 16.20 29.75
C ARG A 90 -8.42 14.79 30.13
N VAL A 91 -7.44 14.64 31.02
CA VAL A 91 -6.90 13.34 31.46
C VAL A 91 -7.14 13.10 32.96
N PRO A 92 -7.37 11.84 33.40
CA PRO A 92 -7.56 11.51 34.81
C PRO A 92 -6.21 11.24 35.52
N PHE A 93 -5.95 11.90 36.64
CA PHE A 93 -4.78 11.63 37.48
C PHE A 93 -5.10 11.77 38.98
N LEU A 94 -4.81 10.72 39.76
CA LEU A 94 -4.97 10.68 41.24
C LEU A 94 -6.31 11.26 41.77
N GLY A 95 -7.44 10.89 41.16
CA GLY A 95 -8.76 11.33 41.64
C GLY A 95 -9.31 12.59 40.96
N LYS A 96 -8.47 13.30 40.20
CA LYS A 96 -8.79 14.60 39.60
C LYS A 96 -8.61 14.59 38.08
N VAL A 97 -9.31 15.49 37.41
CA VAL A 97 -9.18 15.69 35.97
C VAL A 97 -8.24 16.86 35.71
N HIS A 98 -7.31 16.70 34.78
CA HIS A 98 -6.33 17.69 34.39
C HIS A 98 -6.48 18.02 32.91
N SER A 99 -6.47 19.31 32.58
CA SER A 99 -6.49 19.80 31.20
C SER A 99 -5.08 20.01 30.69
N LEU A 100 -4.76 19.46 29.52
CA LEU A 100 -3.47 19.56 28.86
C LEU A 100 -3.63 20.27 27.52
N ASN A 101 -2.78 21.27 27.26
CA ASN A 101 -2.83 22.02 26.01
C ASN A 101 -2.01 21.41 24.87
N SER A 102 -1.08 20.52 25.18
CA SER A 102 -0.32 19.74 24.21
C SER A 102 -0.58 18.27 24.49
N PHE A 103 -1.04 17.56 23.48
CA PHE A 103 -1.51 16.18 23.59
C PHE A 103 -1.39 15.47 22.24
N ASP A 104 -1.62 14.17 22.21
CA ASP A 104 -1.82 13.43 20.98
C ASP A 104 -3.28 13.00 20.87
N VAL A 105 -3.83 13.04 19.67
CA VAL A 105 -5.17 12.52 19.34
C VAL A 105 -5.03 11.17 18.67
N LEU A 106 -5.96 10.27 18.97
CA LEU A 106 -6.06 8.99 18.27
C LEU A 106 -6.70 9.22 16.91
N VAL A 107 -6.02 8.83 15.84
CA VAL A 107 -6.45 9.02 14.45
C VAL A 107 -6.56 7.67 13.76
N SER A 108 -7.67 7.46 13.06
CA SER A 108 -7.83 6.36 12.12
C SER A 108 -7.09 6.69 10.83
N VAL A 109 -5.95 6.03 10.60
CA VAL A 109 -5.06 6.30 9.47
C VAL A 109 -5.84 6.08 8.17
N ASN A 110 -6.04 7.13 7.39
CA ASN A 110 -6.86 7.11 6.17
C ASN A 110 -8.29 6.55 6.37
N GLY A 111 -8.86 6.71 7.57
CA GLY A 111 -10.19 6.15 7.88
C GLY A 111 -10.23 4.62 7.86
N SER A 112 -9.09 3.95 8.00
CA SER A 112 -8.98 2.49 7.84
C SER A 112 -9.36 1.68 9.07
N ALA A 113 -9.24 2.25 10.27
CA ALA A 113 -9.50 1.54 11.51
C ALA A 113 -11.00 1.30 11.69
N ARG A 114 -11.35 0.05 12.01
CA ARG A 114 -12.68 -0.31 12.49
C ARG A 114 -12.62 -0.54 13.98
N LEU A 115 -13.42 0.23 14.71
CA LEU A 115 -13.41 0.23 16.17
C LEU A 115 -14.78 -0.17 16.70
N HIS A 116 -14.77 -0.97 17.77
CA HIS A 116 -15.98 -1.31 18.50
C HIS A 116 -15.71 -1.39 19.99
N PHE A 117 -16.77 -1.38 20.79
CA PHE A 117 -16.69 -1.45 22.24
C PHE A 117 -16.96 -2.88 22.71
N PHE A 118 -15.97 -3.51 23.33
CA PHE A 118 -16.09 -4.85 23.90
C PHE A 118 -16.45 -4.77 25.40
N ALA A 119 -17.58 -5.37 25.78
CA ALA A 119 -18.01 -5.36 27.18
C ALA A 119 -17.00 -6.09 28.08
N TRP A 120 -16.60 -5.43 29.17
CA TRP A 120 -15.57 -5.92 30.08
C TRP A 120 -15.97 -5.67 31.55
N ASP A 121 -15.56 -6.58 32.44
CA ASP A 121 -15.66 -6.36 33.87
C ASP A 121 -14.41 -6.83 34.61
N LYS A 122 -14.30 -6.46 35.88
CA LYS A 122 -13.14 -6.76 36.73
C LYS A 122 -12.84 -8.26 36.89
N PHE A 123 -13.78 -9.13 36.56
CA PHE A 123 -13.65 -10.58 36.64
C PHE A 123 -13.30 -11.22 35.28
N THR A 124 -13.55 -10.53 34.16
CA THR A 124 -13.17 -11.00 32.82
C THR A 124 -11.73 -10.66 32.45
N ALA A 125 -11.15 -11.48 31.58
CA ALA A 125 -9.85 -11.18 30.97
C ALA A 125 -9.96 -9.90 30.12
N LYS A 126 -8.87 -9.14 30.05
CA LYS A 126 -8.79 -7.98 29.15
C LYS A 126 -8.84 -8.49 27.71
N PRO A 127 -9.64 -7.88 26.82
CA PRO A 127 -9.77 -8.35 25.44
C PRO A 127 -8.46 -8.15 24.68
N ASP A 128 -8.23 -9.04 23.72
CA ASP A 128 -7.17 -8.87 22.72
C ASP A 128 -7.51 -7.68 21.79
N HIS A 129 -6.50 -7.15 21.09
CA HIS A 129 -6.65 -6.01 20.17
C HIS A 129 -7.23 -4.73 20.81
N ALA A 130 -7.17 -4.61 22.13
CA ALA A 130 -7.53 -3.38 22.83
C ALA A 130 -6.66 -2.21 22.35
N VAL A 131 -7.28 -1.06 22.11
CA VAL A 131 -6.57 0.18 21.80
C VAL A 131 -5.87 0.67 23.06
N VAL A 132 -4.55 0.81 22.98
CA VAL A 132 -3.68 1.05 24.14
C VAL A 132 -2.85 2.33 24.03
N THR A 133 -2.64 2.98 25.17
CA THR A 133 -1.48 3.84 25.45
C THR A 133 -0.33 2.96 26.01
N PRO A 134 0.88 3.47 26.25
CA PRO A 134 1.95 2.65 26.84
C PRO A 134 1.51 1.95 28.14
N GLU A 135 0.73 2.63 28.99
CA GLU A 135 0.38 2.21 30.35
C GLU A 135 -1.06 1.66 30.49
N SER A 136 -1.96 1.96 29.56
CA SER A 136 -3.40 1.66 29.71
C SER A 136 -4.12 1.29 28.41
N MET A 137 -5.33 0.74 28.55
CA MET A 137 -6.32 0.52 27.50
C MET A 137 -7.39 1.62 27.56
N LEU A 138 -7.91 2.03 26.41
CA LEU A 138 -9.01 2.98 26.33
C LEU A 138 -10.32 2.27 26.68
N VAL A 139 -11.12 2.88 27.57
CA VAL A 139 -12.38 2.30 28.03
C VAL A 139 -13.47 3.34 28.16
N VAL A 140 -14.71 2.90 28.03
CA VAL A 140 -15.92 3.71 28.20
C VAL A 140 -16.81 3.05 29.22
N ALA A 141 -17.45 3.84 30.07
CA ALA A 141 -18.47 3.35 30.98
C ALA A 141 -19.78 4.07 30.77
N ARG A 142 -20.86 3.48 31.29
CA ARG A 142 -22.18 4.12 31.28
C ARG A 142 -22.61 4.40 32.71
N SER A 143 -22.90 5.67 33.00
CA SER A 143 -23.53 6.11 34.26
C SER A 143 -24.70 7.00 33.87
N ASP A 144 -25.91 6.70 34.37
CA ASP A 144 -27.07 7.57 34.22
C ASP A 144 -27.39 7.94 32.76
N GLY A 145 -27.15 7.00 31.85
CA GLY A 145 -27.33 7.18 30.40
C GLY A 145 -26.14 7.81 29.67
N GLN A 146 -25.25 8.51 30.38
CA GLN A 146 -24.08 9.19 29.84
C GLN A 146 -22.89 8.23 29.64
N LEU A 147 -22.15 8.41 28.54
CA LEU A 147 -20.88 7.73 28.30
C LEU A 147 -19.76 8.49 29.02
N LEU A 148 -18.96 7.77 29.79
CA LEU A 148 -17.83 8.30 30.56
C LEU A 148 -16.52 7.71 30.00
N PRO A 149 -15.61 8.54 29.48
CA PRO A 149 -14.33 8.08 28.97
C PRO A 149 -13.38 7.73 30.11
N GLY A 150 -12.46 6.81 29.88
CA GLY A 150 -11.50 6.42 30.91
C GLY A 150 -10.37 5.53 30.42
N ALA A 151 -9.65 5.02 31.42
CA ALA A 151 -8.48 4.17 31.25
C ALA A 151 -8.59 2.90 32.08
N LEU A 152 -8.18 1.77 31.51
CA LEU A 152 -7.90 0.54 32.26
C LEU A 152 -6.39 0.28 32.24
N MET A 153 -5.74 0.37 33.40
CA MET A 153 -4.28 0.15 33.50
C MET A 153 -3.89 -1.26 33.02
N LYS A 154 -2.78 -1.40 32.30
CA LYS A 154 -2.32 -2.70 31.78
C LYS A 154 -1.86 -3.67 32.87
N GLY A 155 -1.34 -3.15 33.99
CA GLY A 155 -0.83 -3.95 35.11
C GLY A 155 -1.82 -5.01 35.63
N ARG A 156 -1.29 -6.13 36.13
CA ARG A 156 -2.09 -7.27 36.63
C ARG A 156 -2.88 -6.97 37.91
N GLY A 157 -2.46 -5.96 38.68
CA GLY A 157 -3.04 -5.63 39.99
C GLY A 157 -4.28 -4.75 39.94
N GLU A 158 -4.38 -3.82 38.99
CA GLU A 158 -5.53 -2.92 38.91
C GLU A 158 -6.62 -3.57 38.04
N ARG A 159 -7.76 -3.85 38.66
CA ARG A 159 -8.96 -4.41 37.99
C ARG A 159 -10.13 -3.44 37.97
N HIS A 160 -9.89 -2.15 38.17
CA HIS A 160 -10.91 -1.13 38.04
C HIS A 160 -10.49 -0.18 36.90
N ALA A 161 -11.47 0.21 36.09
CA ALA A 161 -11.28 1.31 35.16
C ALA A 161 -11.40 2.64 35.92
N LEU A 162 -10.58 3.62 35.52
CA LEU A 162 -10.65 5.00 35.98
C LEU A 162 -11.38 5.81 34.91
N VAL A 163 -12.57 6.31 35.21
CA VAL A 163 -13.37 7.11 34.27
C VAL A 163 -13.48 8.56 34.73
N ILE A 164 -13.54 9.46 33.76
CA ILE A 164 -13.75 10.88 33.93
C ILE A 164 -15.24 11.12 34.07
N ASP A 165 -15.63 11.80 35.15
CA ASP A 165 -17.00 12.20 35.43
C ASP A 165 -17.01 13.67 35.86
N GLY A 166 -17.26 14.56 34.91
CA GLY A 166 -17.02 15.99 35.10
C GLY A 166 -15.55 16.27 35.45
N ASP A 167 -15.33 16.85 36.63
CA ASP A 167 -13.98 17.24 37.11
C ASP A 167 -13.36 16.23 38.10
N ILE A 168 -14.08 15.14 38.37
CA ILE A 168 -13.62 14.05 39.24
C ILE A 168 -13.39 12.77 38.45
N THR A 169 -12.66 11.82 39.05
CA THR A 169 -12.48 10.49 38.47
C THR A 169 -13.12 9.43 39.34
N ARG A 170 -13.85 8.48 38.74
CA ARG A 170 -14.47 7.36 39.44
C ARG A 170 -13.77 6.04 39.10
N LYS A 171 -13.64 5.16 40.11
CA LYS A 171 -13.25 3.77 39.91
C LYS A 171 -14.49 2.93 39.65
N ILE A 172 -14.48 2.14 38.59
CA ILE A 172 -15.60 1.29 38.21
C ILE A 172 -15.13 -0.14 37.90
N GLY A 173 -16.01 -1.11 38.15
CA GLY A 173 -15.73 -2.53 37.91
C GLY A 173 -16.31 -3.09 36.61
N LYS A 174 -17.08 -2.30 35.85
CA LYS A 174 -17.71 -2.67 34.57
C LYS A 174 -17.51 -1.53 33.59
N ALA A 175 -17.05 -1.82 32.40
CA ALA A 175 -16.80 -0.85 31.33
C ALA A 175 -16.87 -1.57 29.97
N SER A 176 -16.68 -0.84 28.89
CA SER A 176 -16.42 -1.40 27.57
C SER A 176 -15.06 -0.93 27.10
N VAL A 177 -14.21 -1.86 26.67
CA VAL A 177 -12.88 -1.57 26.15
C VAL A 177 -13.00 -1.23 24.67
N LEU A 178 -12.31 -0.18 24.22
CA LEU A 178 -12.20 0.12 22.80
C LEU A 178 -11.27 -0.91 22.16
N VAL A 179 -11.79 -1.68 21.22
CA VAL A 179 -11.08 -2.75 20.53
C VAL A 179 -11.04 -2.42 19.04
N GLU A 180 -9.90 -2.67 18.42
CA GLU A 180 -9.75 -2.62 16.97
C GLU A 180 -10.09 -3.97 16.35
N GLU A 181 -10.89 -3.94 15.29
CA GLU A 181 -11.14 -5.10 14.45
C GLU A 181 -10.27 -5.01 13.19
N GLU A 182 -9.38 -5.98 13.02
CA GLU A 182 -8.57 -6.09 11.81
C GLU A 182 -9.39 -6.70 10.66
N PRO A 183 -9.16 -6.26 9.42
CA PRO A 183 -9.80 -6.88 8.26
C PRO A 183 -9.30 -8.33 8.06
N SER A 184 -10.22 -9.20 7.67
CA SER A 184 -9.95 -10.61 7.36
C SER A 184 -9.33 -10.78 5.97
N SER A 185 -9.72 -9.93 5.02
CA SER A 185 -9.23 -9.92 3.64
C SER A 185 -9.42 -8.56 2.98
N TYR A 186 -8.83 -8.39 1.80
CA TYR A 186 -8.98 -7.22 0.96
C TYR A 186 -9.49 -7.59 -0.43
N SER A 187 -10.16 -6.64 -1.07
CA SER A 187 -10.38 -6.68 -2.52
C SER A 187 -9.91 -5.38 -3.15
N LEU A 188 -9.19 -5.50 -4.26
CA LEU A 188 -8.66 -4.37 -5.00
C LEU A 188 -9.41 -4.25 -6.33
N HIS A 189 -10.06 -3.11 -6.54
CA HIS A 189 -10.88 -2.82 -7.70
C HIS A 189 -10.41 -1.53 -8.39
N GLU A 190 -10.87 -1.30 -9.62
CA GLU A 190 -10.62 -0.05 -10.36
C GLU A 190 -9.13 0.32 -10.45
N VAL A 191 -8.26 -0.67 -10.65
CA VAL A 191 -6.82 -0.44 -10.70
C VAL A 191 -6.46 0.36 -11.95
N VAL A 192 -5.88 1.53 -11.75
CA VAL A 192 -5.35 2.40 -12.81
C VAL A 192 -3.85 2.60 -12.59
N LEU A 193 -3.03 2.05 -13.49
CA LEU A 193 -1.58 2.24 -13.48
C LEU A 193 -1.20 3.56 -14.15
N ASP A 194 -0.28 4.31 -13.53
CA ASP A 194 0.32 5.50 -14.13
C ASP A 194 1.43 5.09 -15.10
N ALA A 195 1.04 4.85 -16.36
CA ALA A 195 1.96 4.46 -17.43
C ALA A 195 3.03 5.52 -17.72
N SER A 196 2.82 6.78 -17.34
CA SER A 196 3.81 7.86 -17.56
C SER A 196 5.01 7.74 -16.62
N LYS A 197 4.83 7.11 -15.45
CA LYS A 197 5.86 6.90 -14.42
C LYS A 197 6.38 5.47 -14.35
N GLN A 198 6.06 4.65 -15.36
CA GLN A 198 6.45 3.25 -15.38
C GLN A 198 7.96 3.07 -15.61
N LYS A 199 8.55 2.09 -14.94
CA LYS A 199 9.90 1.60 -15.20
C LYS A 199 9.85 0.15 -15.65
N MET A 200 10.72 -0.20 -16.60
CA MET A 200 10.84 -1.54 -17.14
C MET A 200 12.29 -1.99 -17.14
N ASP A 201 12.52 -3.22 -16.70
CA ASP A 201 13.83 -3.87 -16.74
C ASP A 201 13.69 -5.30 -17.25
N ASN A 202 14.61 -5.74 -18.11
CA ASN A 202 14.58 -7.08 -18.70
C ASN A 202 15.80 -7.88 -18.22
N SER A 203 15.56 -9.13 -17.82
CA SER A 203 16.61 -10.08 -17.44
C SER A 203 16.40 -11.41 -18.14
N THR A 204 17.45 -11.96 -18.73
CA THR A 204 17.44 -13.31 -19.33
C THR A 204 17.65 -14.37 -18.26
N ILE A 205 16.92 -15.48 -18.34
CA ILE A 205 17.06 -16.66 -17.47
C ILE A 205 17.18 -17.91 -18.34
N THR A 206 18.02 -18.87 -17.97
CA THR A 206 18.03 -20.19 -18.62
C THR A 206 16.88 -21.02 -18.04
N LEU A 207 15.93 -21.41 -18.88
CA LEU A 207 14.77 -22.22 -18.49
C LEU A 207 15.11 -23.71 -18.49
N LYS A 208 15.82 -24.18 -19.52
CA LYS A 208 16.18 -25.60 -19.67
C LYS A 208 17.28 -25.80 -20.71
N THR A 209 18.12 -26.81 -20.52
CA THR A 209 19.08 -27.27 -21.54
C THR A 209 18.72 -28.69 -21.94
N LEU A 210 18.74 -28.99 -23.23
CA LEU A 210 18.45 -30.32 -23.77
C LEU A 210 19.18 -30.56 -25.09
N ASN A 211 19.16 -31.80 -25.58
CA ASN A 211 19.75 -32.16 -26.87
C ASN A 211 18.67 -32.66 -27.83
N LEU A 212 18.78 -32.27 -29.10
CA LEU A 212 18.03 -32.86 -30.21
C LEU A 212 18.99 -33.71 -31.03
N THR A 213 18.57 -34.91 -31.43
CA THR A 213 19.44 -35.87 -32.12
C THR A 213 18.70 -36.52 -33.28
N ASN A 214 19.32 -36.53 -34.46
CA ASN A 214 18.81 -37.25 -35.63
C ASN A 214 19.58 -38.56 -35.84
N TYR A 215 18.96 -39.69 -35.51
CA TYR A 215 19.54 -41.03 -35.70
C TYR A 215 19.28 -41.60 -37.10
N GLU A 216 18.46 -40.93 -37.91
CA GLU A 216 18.14 -41.37 -39.26
C GLU A 216 19.33 -41.13 -40.21
N ASP A 217 19.33 -41.85 -41.33
CA ASP A 217 20.33 -41.73 -42.40
C ASP A 217 20.01 -40.63 -43.43
N TYR A 218 18.95 -39.84 -43.20
CA TYR A 218 18.56 -38.68 -43.98
C TYR A 218 18.22 -37.46 -43.10
N PRO A 219 18.33 -36.23 -43.62
CA PRO A 219 17.90 -35.02 -42.91
C PRO A 219 16.45 -35.10 -42.47
N THR A 220 16.18 -34.81 -41.20
CA THR A 220 14.84 -34.96 -40.60
C THR A 220 14.55 -33.79 -39.65
N ASN A 221 13.28 -33.35 -39.64
CA ASN A 221 12.77 -32.42 -38.63
C ASN A 221 12.61 -33.17 -37.31
N VAL A 222 13.56 -32.98 -36.40
CA VAL A 222 13.50 -33.55 -35.06
C VAL A 222 12.62 -32.65 -34.20
N SER A 223 11.62 -33.26 -33.55
CA SER A 223 10.74 -32.54 -32.63
C SER A 223 10.88 -33.06 -31.21
N ASN A 224 10.80 -32.16 -30.23
CA ASN A 224 10.82 -32.51 -28.82
C ASN A 224 9.87 -31.60 -28.03
N PHE A 225 9.00 -32.21 -27.23
CA PHE A 225 8.07 -31.51 -26.37
C PHE A 225 8.74 -31.19 -25.03
N VAL A 226 8.84 -29.91 -24.70
CA VAL A 226 9.57 -29.41 -23.54
C VAL A 226 8.64 -28.64 -22.63
N THR A 227 8.49 -29.14 -21.40
CA THR A 227 7.92 -28.37 -20.30
C THR A 227 9.01 -27.59 -19.58
N TYR A 228 8.73 -26.32 -19.29
CA TYR A 228 9.57 -25.43 -18.51
C TYR A 228 8.78 -24.78 -17.37
N LYS A 229 9.49 -24.36 -16.33
CA LYS A 229 8.93 -23.65 -15.17
C LYS A 229 9.52 -22.25 -15.11
N ALA A 230 8.69 -21.27 -14.82
CA ALA A 230 9.11 -19.90 -14.54
C ALA A 230 8.38 -19.38 -13.31
N GLU A 231 8.95 -18.39 -12.64
CA GLU A 231 8.34 -17.76 -11.47
C GLU A 231 7.88 -16.36 -11.82
N GLU A 232 6.58 -16.11 -11.69
CA GLU A 232 5.98 -14.80 -11.78
C GLU A 232 5.96 -14.17 -10.40
N GLN A 233 6.38 -12.91 -10.26
CA GLN A 233 6.35 -12.19 -8.98
C GLN A 233 5.42 -10.99 -9.05
N GLN A 234 4.58 -10.81 -8.03
CA GLN A 234 3.63 -9.72 -7.95
C GLN A 234 3.66 -9.04 -6.58
N TYR A 235 3.70 -7.72 -6.59
CA TYR A 235 3.65 -6.88 -5.41
C TYR A 235 2.67 -5.74 -5.63
N TRP A 236 1.72 -5.56 -4.72
CA TRP A 236 0.70 -4.51 -4.79
C TRP A 236 0.95 -3.39 -3.79
N GLY A 237 2.18 -3.29 -3.27
CA GLY A 237 2.55 -2.22 -2.35
C GLY A 237 1.97 -2.38 -0.95
N ARG A 238 2.49 -1.58 -0.01
CA ARG A 238 1.97 -1.47 1.34
C ARG A 238 1.38 -0.08 1.54
N VAL A 239 0.11 -0.03 1.89
CA VAL A 239 -0.58 1.24 2.15
C VAL A 239 -0.73 1.45 3.64
N LYS A 240 -0.48 2.67 4.13
CA LYS A 240 -0.74 3.05 5.52
C LYS A 240 -2.22 2.77 5.84
N GLY A 241 -2.50 2.16 6.99
CA GLY A 241 -3.84 1.70 7.31
C GLY A 241 -4.18 0.29 6.84
N THR A 242 -3.20 -0.52 6.43
CA THR A 242 -3.43 -1.91 6.03
C THR A 242 -2.55 -2.89 6.80
N VAL A 243 -3.17 -3.99 7.23
CA VAL A 243 -2.51 -5.18 7.76
C VAL A 243 -1.90 -5.98 6.61
N THR A 244 -0.61 -6.30 6.70
CA THR A 244 0.12 -7.08 5.69
C THR A 244 -0.19 -8.57 5.80
N ALA A 245 0.12 -9.33 4.74
CA ALA A 245 -0.08 -10.79 4.68
C ALA A 245 -1.52 -11.26 4.90
N ARG A 246 -2.51 -10.39 4.64
CA ARG A 246 -3.92 -10.76 4.54
C ARG A 246 -4.25 -11.19 3.12
N ARG A 247 -5.23 -12.09 2.99
CA ARG A 247 -5.77 -12.52 1.70
C ARG A 247 -6.24 -11.28 0.92
N ALA A 248 -5.85 -11.17 -0.34
CA ALA A 248 -6.25 -10.10 -1.22
C ALA A 248 -6.67 -10.66 -2.58
N ASP A 249 -7.84 -10.25 -3.05
CA ASP A 249 -8.32 -10.56 -4.39
C ASP A 249 -8.23 -9.30 -5.25
N VAL A 250 -7.52 -9.38 -6.38
CA VAL A 250 -7.30 -8.24 -7.27
C VAL A 250 -8.11 -8.39 -8.54
N THR A 251 -8.99 -7.42 -8.80
CA THR A 251 -9.80 -7.37 -10.02
C THR A 251 -9.00 -6.70 -11.12
N ILE A 252 -8.59 -7.49 -12.10
CA ILE A 252 -7.81 -7.03 -13.24
C ILE A 252 -8.76 -6.71 -14.40
N PRO A 253 -8.65 -5.54 -15.05
CA PRO A 253 -9.48 -5.22 -16.21
C PRO A 253 -9.25 -6.20 -17.36
N THR A 254 -10.29 -6.49 -18.16
CA THR A 254 -10.23 -7.43 -19.29
C THR A 254 -9.14 -7.08 -20.31
N ARG A 255 -8.82 -5.79 -20.45
CA ARG A 255 -7.73 -5.28 -21.28
C ARG A 255 -6.58 -4.78 -20.42
N ALA A 256 -6.09 -5.65 -19.55
CA ALA A 256 -4.97 -5.35 -18.68
C ALA A 256 -3.73 -5.00 -19.51
N PRO A 257 -3.01 -3.91 -19.21
CA PRO A 257 -1.71 -3.67 -19.81
C PRO A 257 -0.76 -4.82 -19.43
N VAL A 258 0.30 -5.04 -20.20
CA VAL A 258 1.28 -6.11 -19.90
C VAL A 258 1.93 -5.95 -18.51
N ALA A 259 1.92 -4.73 -17.97
CA ALA A 259 2.34 -4.45 -16.61
C ALA A 259 1.43 -5.07 -15.53
N MET A 260 0.24 -5.58 -15.88
CA MET A 260 -0.68 -6.30 -15.01
C MET A 260 -0.68 -7.81 -15.27
N PRO A 261 -1.11 -8.63 -14.29
CA PRO A 261 -1.28 -10.06 -14.51
C PRO A 261 -2.37 -10.36 -15.55
N SER A 262 -2.37 -11.58 -16.08
CA SER A 262 -3.45 -12.00 -16.99
C SER A 262 -4.79 -12.08 -16.27
N ALA A 263 -5.84 -11.51 -16.86
CA ALA A 263 -7.19 -11.44 -16.30
C ALA A 263 -7.91 -12.80 -16.17
N HIS A 264 -7.34 -13.88 -16.71
CA HIS A 264 -8.02 -15.17 -16.82
C HIS A 264 -7.83 -16.13 -15.64
N VAL A 265 -7.07 -15.72 -14.61
CA VAL A 265 -6.89 -16.55 -13.41
C VAL A 265 -7.15 -15.68 -12.18
N PRO A 266 -8.27 -15.87 -11.47
CA PRO A 266 -8.46 -15.28 -10.15
C PRO A 266 -7.30 -15.75 -9.27
N ARG A 267 -6.50 -14.81 -8.80
CA ARG A 267 -5.33 -15.10 -7.97
C ARG A 267 -5.58 -14.54 -6.60
N THR A 268 -5.64 -15.44 -5.63
CA THR A 268 -5.59 -15.06 -4.23
C THR A 268 -4.15 -14.75 -3.88
N LEU A 269 -3.91 -13.48 -3.58
CA LEU A 269 -2.60 -12.95 -3.21
C LEU A 269 -2.58 -12.64 -1.72
N LEU A 270 -1.38 -12.42 -1.19
CA LEU A 270 -1.16 -11.85 0.12
C LEU A 270 -0.83 -10.36 -0.04
N TRP A 271 -1.56 -9.52 0.70
CA TRP A 271 -1.42 -8.06 0.64
C TRP A 271 -0.08 -7.58 1.20
N GLY A 272 0.52 -6.60 0.54
CA GLY A 272 1.74 -5.94 1.04
C GLY A 272 2.97 -6.84 1.15
N VAL A 273 2.96 -8.00 0.48
CA VAL A 273 4.10 -8.92 0.40
C VAL A 273 4.35 -9.32 -1.06
N ASP A 274 5.58 -9.72 -1.35
CA ASP A 274 5.96 -10.23 -2.68
C ASP A 274 5.36 -11.61 -2.89
N ASN A 275 4.38 -11.72 -3.78
CA ASN A 275 3.74 -12.97 -4.14
C ASN A 275 4.53 -13.64 -5.25
N THR A 276 4.95 -14.88 -5.05
CA THR A 276 5.61 -15.69 -6.09
C THR A 276 4.64 -16.75 -6.58
N LEU A 277 4.43 -16.80 -7.89
CA LEU A 277 3.44 -17.65 -8.54
C LEU A 277 4.15 -18.51 -9.58
N GLY A 278 4.00 -19.82 -9.45
CA GLY A 278 4.58 -20.78 -10.40
C GLY A 278 3.86 -20.72 -11.74
N TYR A 279 4.62 -20.57 -12.82
CA TYR A 279 4.16 -20.71 -14.19
C TYR A 279 4.76 -21.96 -14.81
N ILE A 280 3.93 -22.82 -15.39
CA ILE A 280 4.35 -24.00 -16.15
C ILE A 280 3.98 -23.76 -17.60
N GLY A 281 4.99 -23.68 -18.46
CA GLY A 281 4.83 -23.51 -19.89
C GLY A 281 5.25 -24.78 -20.63
N ASN A 282 4.62 -25.01 -21.77
CA ASN A 282 4.94 -26.11 -22.67
C ASN A 282 5.32 -25.55 -24.04
N VAL A 283 6.36 -26.10 -24.65
CA VAL A 283 6.78 -25.71 -25.99
C VAL A 283 7.24 -26.92 -26.79
N THR A 284 6.88 -26.97 -28.06
CA THR A 284 7.38 -27.99 -28.99
C THR A 284 8.51 -27.39 -29.79
N LEU A 285 9.72 -27.93 -29.63
CA LEU A 285 10.88 -27.57 -30.44
C LEU A 285 10.81 -28.39 -31.73
N ILE A 286 11.06 -27.76 -32.86
CA ILE A 286 11.13 -28.40 -34.18
C ILE A 286 12.35 -27.81 -34.87
N HIS A 287 13.35 -28.64 -35.18
CA HIS A 287 14.56 -28.21 -35.87
C HIS A 287 15.02 -29.26 -36.87
N GLU A 288 15.39 -28.83 -38.08
CA GLU A 288 15.91 -29.72 -39.11
C GLU A 288 17.36 -30.08 -38.80
N LEU A 289 17.66 -31.37 -38.70
CA LEU A 289 19.01 -31.87 -38.43
C LEU A 289 19.48 -32.80 -39.55
N PRO A 290 20.74 -32.64 -40.04
CA PRO A 290 21.35 -33.61 -40.94
C PRO A 290 21.42 -35.02 -40.32
N ALA A 291 21.60 -36.03 -41.18
CA ALA A 291 21.75 -37.41 -40.75
C ALA A 291 22.93 -37.59 -39.79
N GLY A 292 22.71 -38.29 -38.67
CA GLY A 292 23.75 -38.57 -37.68
C GLY A 292 24.28 -37.36 -36.92
N VAL A 293 23.54 -36.25 -36.87
CA VAL A 293 23.91 -35.02 -36.16
C VAL A 293 22.97 -34.77 -34.97
N GLY A 294 23.55 -34.27 -33.87
CA GLY A 294 22.82 -33.72 -32.74
C GLY A 294 23.11 -32.23 -32.55
N VAL A 295 22.27 -31.56 -31.78
CA VAL A 295 22.45 -30.16 -31.39
C VAL A 295 22.11 -29.96 -29.93
N GLU A 296 22.95 -29.20 -29.23
CA GLU A 296 22.68 -28.70 -27.88
C GLU A 296 21.75 -27.48 -27.96
N VAL A 297 20.60 -27.57 -27.31
CA VAL A 297 19.57 -26.52 -27.29
C VAL A 297 19.46 -25.94 -25.89
N GLU A 298 19.62 -24.63 -25.78
CA GLU A 298 19.38 -23.86 -24.57
C GLU A 298 18.08 -23.06 -24.73
N LEU A 299 17.11 -23.37 -23.89
CA LEU A 299 15.87 -22.62 -23.80
C LEU A 299 16.08 -21.45 -22.82
N GLU A 300 16.06 -20.23 -23.34
CA GLU A 300 16.15 -19.00 -22.56
C GLU A 300 14.78 -18.32 -22.44
N GLY A 301 14.50 -17.77 -21.27
CA GLY A 301 13.36 -16.92 -21.00
C GLY A 301 13.81 -15.47 -20.80
N VAL A 302 13.04 -14.51 -21.31
CA VAL A 302 13.19 -13.10 -20.96
C VAL A 302 12.16 -12.78 -19.89
N MET A 303 12.61 -12.55 -18.67
CA MET A 303 11.80 -12.00 -17.59
C MET A 303 11.80 -10.49 -17.67
N ARG A 304 10.63 -9.87 -17.57
CA ARG A 304 10.50 -8.42 -17.51
C ARG A 304 9.93 -8.02 -16.17
N LYS A 305 10.61 -7.10 -15.50
CA LYS A 305 10.16 -6.43 -14.29
C LYS A 305 9.53 -5.09 -14.66
N TYR A 306 8.27 -4.93 -14.32
CA TYR A 306 7.49 -3.71 -14.39
C TYR A 306 7.36 -3.10 -13.00
N GLU A 307 7.47 -1.78 -12.91
CA GLU A 307 7.24 -1.02 -11.69
C GLU A 307 6.48 0.26 -12.06
N ALA A 308 5.29 0.46 -11.49
CA ALA A 308 4.47 1.64 -11.78
C ALA A 308 3.60 2.02 -10.56
N PRO A 309 3.46 3.33 -10.25
CA PRO A 309 2.45 3.80 -9.33
C PRO A 309 1.05 3.47 -9.82
N TYR A 310 0.11 3.26 -8.91
CA TYR A 310 -1.28 3.01 -9.27
C TYR A 310 -2.25 3.62 -8.26
N THR A 311 -3.44 3.94 -8.76
CA THR A 311 -4.63 4.27 -7.95
C THR A 311 -5.63 3.13 -8.03
N ALA A 312 -6.33 2.85 -6.93
CA ALA A 312 -7.36 1.80 -6.89
C ALA A 312 -8.36 2.03 -5.77
N LEU A 313 -9.52 1.37 -5.85
CA LEU A 313 -10.46 1.22 -4.76
C LEU A 313 -10.10 -0.02 -3.95
N LEU A 314 -9.74 0.18 -2.68
CA LEU A 314 -9.45 -0.89 -1.72
C LEU A 314 -10.66 -1.12 -0.81
N THR A 315 -11.24 -2.32 -0.90
CA THR A 315 -12.29 -2.81 -0.01
C THR A 315 -11.66 -3.66 1.08
N SER A 316 -11.89 -3.31 2.34
CA SER A 316 -11.48 -4.10 3.51
C SER A 316 -12.66 -4.91 4.00
N HIS A 317 -12.55 -6.24 4.06
CA HIS A 317 -13.62 -7.14 4.52
C HIS A 317 -13.39 -7.58 5.96
N TYR A 318 -14.45 -7.68 6.74
CA TYR A 318 -14.39 -8.06 8.17
C TYR A 318 -15.09 -9.40 8.43
N ASN A 319 -14.88 -9.96 9.62
CA ASN A 319 -15.42 -11.28 9.96
C ASN A 319 -16.95 -11.30 10.09
N ASP A 320 -17.57 -10.14 10.33
CA ASP A 320 -19.02 -9.99 10.38
C ASP A 320 -19.67 -9.80 9.00
N GLY A 321 -18.89 -9.85 7.92
CA GLY A 321 -19.35 -9.67 6.55
C GLY A 321 -19.53 -8.21 6.12
N SER A 322 -19.25 -7.24 6.99
CA SER A 322 -19.20 -5.84 6.60
C SER A 322 -17.93 -5.53 5.79
N ALA A 323 -17.98 -4.42 5.06
CA ALA A 323 -16.88 -3.95 4.22
C ALA A 323 -16.68 -2.43 4.36
N ASN A 324 -15.44 -1.97 4.15
CA ASN A 324 -15.09 -0.55 4.11
C ASN A 324 -14.24 -0.25 2.87
N ASP A 325 -14.72 0.70 2.06
CA ASP A 325 -14.12 1.08 0.79
C ASP A 325 -13.34 2.39 0.91
N ARG A 326 -12.15 2.45 0.32
CA ARG A 326 -11.39 3.70 0.19
C ARG A 326 -10.47 3.68 -1.02
N TYR A 327 -10.27 4.86 -1.61
CA TYR A 327 -9.26 5.02 -2.64
C TYR A 327 -7.85 5.01 -2.04
N ILE A 328 -6.93 4.34 -2.72
CA ILE A 328 -5.52 4.25 -2.33
C ILE A 328 -4.61 4.63 -3.49
N LEU A 329 -3.43 5.13 -3.14
CA LEU A 329 -2.28 5.32 -4.03
C LEU A 329 -1.16 4.41 -3.53
N SER A 330 -0.58 3.62 -4.43
CA SER A 330 0.45 2.65 -4.07
C SER A 330 1.38 2.36 -5.26
N LEU A 331 2.35 1.48 -5.06
CA LEU A 331 3.30 1.05 -6.08
C LEU A 331 3.04 -0.42 -6.43
N HIS A 332 2.88 -0.72 -7.72
CA HIS A 332 2.79 -2.08 -8.22
C HIS A 332 4.12 -2.50 -8.83
N THR A 333 4.60 -3.69 -8.45
CA THR A 333 5.71 -4.36 -9.14
C THR A 333 5.24 -5.71 -9.68
N HIS A 334 5.59 -6.01 -10.92
CA HIS A 334 5.23 -7.25 -11.57
C HIS A 334 6.41 -7.77 -12.39
N LYS A 335 6.87 -8.98 -12.10
CA LYS A 335 7.93 -9.66 -12.84
C LYS A 335 7.35 -10.90 -13.53
N ALA A 336 7.34 -10.90 -14.86
CA ALA A 336 6.75 -11.98 -15.65
C ALA A 336 7.63 -12.41 -16.81
N LEU A 337 7.42 -13.65 -17.28
CA LEU A 337 8.04 -14.18 -18.48
C LEU A 337 7.37 -13.57 -19.73
N VAL A 338 8.13 -12.80 -20.51
CA VAL A 338 7.60 -12.11 -21.71
C VAL A 338 8.01 -12.76 -23.01
N SER A 339 9.08 -13.56 -23.02
CA SER A 339 9.52 -14.26 -24.22
C SER A 339 10.25 -15.55 -23.86
N VAL A 340 10.14 -16.55 -24.74
CA VAL A 340 10.90 -17.79 -24.69
C VAL A 340 11.60 -17.99 -26.03
N ILE A 341 12.91 -18.23 -25.96
CA ILE A 341 13.82 -18.30 -27.09
C ILE A 341 14.58 -19.63 -27.00
N ALA A 342 14.64 -20.39 -28.08
CA ALA A 342 15.55 -21.54 -28.20
C ALA A 342 16.83 -21.12 -28.92
N LYS A 343 17.98 -21.36 -28.28
CA LYS A 343 19.31 -21.18 -28.87
C LYS A 343 19.91 -22.54 -29.20
N TYR A 344 20.24 -22.73 -30.47
CA TYR A 344 20.87 -23.95 -30.97
C TYR A 344 22.37 -23.66 -31.07
N ASN A 345 23.11 -23.98 -30.00
CA ASN A 345 24.46 -23.44 -29.80
C ASN A 345 25.56 -24.29 -30.46
N ARG A 346 25.50 -25.62 -30.27
CA ARG A 346 26.58 -26.52 -30.68
C ARG A 346 26.02 -27.74 -31.41
N TYR A 347 26.35 -27.84 -32.69
CA TYR A 347 26.06 -29.01 -33.50
C TYR A 347 27.22 -30.02 -33.39
N TYR A 348 26.91 -31.31 -33.29
CA TYR A 348 27.91 -32.36 -33.13
C TYR A 348 27.50 -33.65 -33.84
N TYR A 349 28.49 -34.40 -34.33
CA TYR A 349 28.27 -35.73 -34.90
C TYR A 349 27.95 -36.74 -33.79
N LEU A 350 26.89 -37.53 -33.96
CA LEU A 350 26.51 -38.57 -32.99
C LEU A 350 27.54 -39.72 -32.91
N ALA A 351 28.27 -39.98 -33.99
CA ALA A 351 29.22 -41.08 -34.08
C ALA A 351 30.47 -40.89 -33.19
N ASN A 352 30.91 -39.65 -32.98
CA ASN A 352 32.17 -39.36 -32.31
C ASN A 352 32.14 -38.13 -31.37
N GLY A 353 31.03 -37.38 -31.31
CA GLY A 353 30.87 -36.18 -30.49
C GLY A 353 31.66 -34.95 -30.95
N THR A 354 32.29 -34.99 -32.13
CA THR A 354 33.03 -33.85 -32.71
C THR A 354 32.08 -32.81 -33.27
N ASP A 355 32.53 -31.55 -33.31
CA ASP A 355 31.71 -30.43 -33.77
C ASP A 355 31.34 -30.58 -35.26
N TYR A 356 30.08 -30.32 -35.57
CA TYR A 356 29.56 -30.26 -36.93
C TYR A 356 29.59 -28.81 -37.41
N PRO A 357 30.09 -28.51 -38.63
CA PRO A 357 30.27 -27.14 -39.12
C PRO A 357 28.95 -26.51 -39.57
N MET A 358 28.07 -26.22 -38.61
CA MET A 358 26.81 -25.51 -38.80
C MET A 358 26.77 -24.32 -37.85
N GLU A 359 26.28 -23.19 -38.36
CA GLU A 359 26.18 -21.95 -37.59
C GLU A 359 25.09 -22.06 -36.52
N PRO A 360 25.32 -21.50 -35.31
CA PRO A 360 24.28 -21.42 -34.29
C PRO A 360 23.03 -20.70 -34.78
N THR A 361 21.85 -21.22 -34.47
CA THR A 361 20.57 -20.59 -34.82
C THR A 361 19.79 -20.22 -33.56
N THR A 362 18.78 -19.37 -33.71
CA THR A 362 17.95 -18.93 -32.59
C THR A 362 16.51 -18.75 -33.05
N ASP A 363 15.58 -19.39 -32.34
CA ASP A 363 14.15 -19.33 -32.63
C ASP A 363 13.39 -18.65 -31.48
N SER A 364 12.55 -17.67 -31.80
CA SER A 364 11.60 -17.09 -30.84
C SER A 364 10.34 -17.95 -30.81
N LEU A 365 10.15 -18.69 -29.73
CA LEU A 365 9.04 -19.64 -29.59
C LEU A 365 7.79 -18.99 -29.00
N PHE A 366 7.99 -17.99 -28.17
CA PHE A 366 6.93 -17.22 -27.54
C PHE A 366 7.38 -15.77 -27.38
N GLN A 367 6.50 -14.84 -27.73
CA GLN A 367 6.68 -13.44 -27.43
C GLN A 367 5.33 -12.84 -27.08
N LEU A 368 5.23 -12.31 -25.88
CA LEU A 368 4.07 -11.55 -25.46
C LEU A 368 4.08 -10.21 -26.20
N THR A 369 3.23 -10.07 -27.22
CA THR A 369 3.13 -8.86 -28.02
C THR A 369 2.35 -7.79 -27.26
N THR A 370 2.96 -6.62 -27.11
CA THR A 370 2.30 -5.43 -26.56
C THR A 370 1.38 -4.86 -27.63
N THR A 371 0.08 -5.10 -27.54
CA THR A 371 -0.89 -4.43 -28.41
C THR A 371 -1.05 -2.97 -27.94
N THR A 372 -0.35 -2.05 -28.59
CA THR A 372 -0.50 -0.61 -28.33
C THR A 372 -1.81 -0.17 -28.98
N THR A 373 -2.88 -0.07 -28.21
CA THR A 373 -4.17 0.41 -28.73
C THR A 373 -4.11 1.93 -28.81
N THR A 374 -3.99 2.47 -30.03
CA THR A 374 -4.12 3.91 -30.26
C THR A 374 -5.60 4.24 -30.30
N THR A 375 -6.13 4.88 -29.25
CA THR A 375 -7.54 5.29 -29.21
C THR A 375 -7.73 6.57 -30.01
N THR A 376 -8.26 6.45 -31.22
CA THR A 376 -8.68 7.60 -32.02
C THR A 376 -10.09 8.02 -31.59
N THR A 377 -10.22 9.17 -30.94
CA THR A 377 -11.51 9.72 -30.51
C THR A 377 -12.29 10.22 -31.72
N THR A 378 -13.25 9.44 -32.22
CA THR A 378 -14.18 9.88 -33.27
C THR A 378 -15.43 10.47 -32.62
N THR A 379 -15.61 11.78 -32.71
CA THR A 379 -16.79 12.50 -32.22
C THR A 379 -17.96 12.29 -33.19
N THR A 380 -18.91 11.40 -32.85
CA THR A 380 -20.14 11.20 -33.65
C THR A 380 -21.29 11.96 -33.00
N THR A 381 -21.84 12.94 -33.70
CA THR A 381 -23.05 13.68 -33.30
C THR A 381 -24.27 12.89 -33.71
N THR A 382 -25.08 12.40 -32.75
CA THR A 382 -26.28 11.61 -33.06
C THR A 382 -27.54 12.42 -32.77
N THR A 383 -28.34 12.65 -33.82
CA THR A 383 -29.65 13.28 -33.75
C THR A 383 -30.71 12.24 -33.38
N THR A 384 -31.49 12.51 -32.32
CA THR A 384 -32.52 11.61 -31.79
C THR A 384 -33.80 11.69 -32.63
N THR A 385 -34.25 10.57 -33.20
CA THR A 385 -35.59 10.43 -33.78
C THR A 385 -36.35 9.33 -33.04
N THR A 386 -37.46 9.72 -32.41
CA THR A 386 -38.35 8.85 -31.62
C THR A 386 -39.26 8.05 -32.54
N THR A 387 -39.25 6.72 -32.44
CA THR A 387 -40.25 5.87 -33.10
C THR A 387 -40.80 4.83 -32.12
N THR A 388 -42.12 4.84 -31.99
CA THR A 388 -42.95 3.97 -31.17
C THR A 388 -43.14 2.62 -31.87
N THR A 389 -42.91 1.50 -31.17
CA THR A 389 -43.30 0.17 -31.66
C THR A 389 -43.93 -0.72 -30.60
N THR A 390 -44.92 -1.45 -31.08
CA THR A 390 -45.99 -2.17 -30.40
C THR A 390 -45.60 -3.61 -30.05
N THR A 391 -46.15 -4.09 -28.94
CA THR A 391 -46.05 -5.43 -28.33
C THR A 391 -46.43 -6.57 -29.28
N THR A 392 -45.65 -7.66 -29.27
CA THR A 392 -46.08 -9.00 -29.70
C THR A 392 -45.39 -10.10 -28.89
N GLU A 393 -46.14 -11.18 -28.69
CA GLU A 393 -46.05 -12.28 -27.73
C GLU A 393 -44.93 -13.32 -28.01
N PRO A 394 -44.38 -14.04 -27.00
CA PRO A 394 -43.34 -15.04 -27.20
C PRO A 394 -43.88 -16.50 -27.33
N PRO A 395 -43.23 -17.38 -28.13
CA PRO A 395 -43.51 -18.82 -28.20
C PRO A 395 -42.65 -19.65 -27.20
N PRO A 396 -42.99 -20.95 -26.99
CA PRO A 396 -42.66 -21.69 -25.78
C PRO A 396 -41.32 -22.44 -25.77
N THR A 397 -40.88 -22.67 -24.52
CA THR A 397 -39.74 -23.40 -23.95
C THR A 397 -39.47 -24.79 -24.55
N THR A 398 -38.18 -25.13 -24.73
CA THR A 398 -37.67 -26.48 -25.03
C THR A 398 -36.60 -26.87 -24.00
N GLU A 399 -36.57 -28.18 -23.72
CA GLU A 399 -36.02 -28.90 -22.57
C GLU A 399 -34.49 -28.85 -22.35
N GLU A 400 -34.13 -29.02 -21.08
CA GLU A 400 -32.78 -29.09 -20.52
C GLU A 400 -32.13 -30.48 -20.70
N VAL A 401 -30.80 -30.49 -20.89
CA VAL A 401 -29.92 -31.67 -20.79
C VAL A 401 -28.86 -31.36 -19.73
N PRO A 402 -28.57 -32.26 -18.77
CA PRO A 402 -27.63 -31.97 -17.70
C PRO A 402 -26.18 -32.15 -18.17
N THR A 403 -25.33 -31.16 -17.86
CA THR A 403 -23.88 -31.20 -18.10
C THR A 403 -23.17 -31.66 -16.83
N GLU A 404 -22.30 -32.66 -17.00
CA GLU A 404 -21.51 -33.35 -15.99
C GLU A 404 -20.39 -32.46 -15.45
N ILE A 405 -20.25 -32.42 -14.12
CA ILE A 405 -19.30 -31.57 -13.39
C ILE A 405 -17.94 -32.27 -13.34
N VAL A 406 -16.95 -31.73 -14.05
CA VAL A 406 -15.54 -32.12 -13.88
C VAL A 406 -14.97 -31.37 -12.68
N THR A 407 -14.51 -32.12 -11.68
CA THR A 407 -13.88 -31.60 -10.46
C THR A 407 -12.39 -31.43 -10.73
N GLU A 408 -11.90 -30.20 -10.68
CA GLU A 408 -10.48 -29.88 -10.86
C GLU A 408 -9.77 -29.77 -9.49
N GLU A 409 -8.61 -30.40 -9.41
CA GLU A 409 -7.80 -30.63 -8.21
C GLU A 409 -7.02 -29.36 -7.82
N VAL A 410 -7.26 -28.84 -6.61
CA VAL A 410 -6.65 -27.61 -6.09
C VAL A 410 -5.22 -27.90 -5.63
N ALA A 411 -4.24 -27.27 -6.28
CA ALA A 411 -2.83 -27.34 -5.91
C ALA A 411 -2.54 -26.57 -4.61
N GLU A 412 -1.77 -27.21 -3.72
CA GLU A 412 -1.37 -26.74 -2.40
C GLU A 412 -0.34 -25.60 -2.49
N VAL A 413 -0.66 -24.44 -1.89
CA VAL A 413 0.17 -23.23 -1.88
C VAL A 413 1.24 -23.33 -0.79
N TRP A 414 2.51 -23.35 -1.18
CA TRP A 414 3.66 -23.27 -0.27
C TRP A 414 3.94 -21.81 0.11
N LEU A 415 4.02 -21.52 1.41
CA LEU A 415 4.41 -20.21 1.96
C LEU A 415 5.92 -20.19 2.26
N PRO A 416 6.75 -19.38 1.57
CA PRO A 416 8.13 -19.17 1.98
C PRO A 416 8.24 -18.12 3.10
N GLU A 417 9.14 -18.37 4.06
CA GLU A 417 9.60 -17.38 5.04
C GLU A 417 10.31 -16.23 4.31
N SER A 418 9.90 -14.98 4.54
CA SER A 418 10.44 -13.81 3.85
C SER A 418 11.33 -12.96 4.76
N ASP A 419 12.59 -12.80 4.38
CA ASP A 419 13.50 -11.79 4.91
C ASP A 419 13.18 -10.43 4.26
N SER A 420 12.46 -9.58 5.00
CA SER A 420 11.95 -8.29 4.51
C SER A 420 12.98 -7.15 4.68
N TYR A 421 13.55 -6.68 3.57
CA TYR A 421 14.17 -5.35 3.47
C TYR A 421 13.11 -4.34 3.01
N SER A 422 12.74 -3.39 3.87
CA SER A 422 11.69 -2.39 3.62
C SER A 422 12.11 -1.34 2.59
N LYS A 423 11.40 -1.23 1.45
CA LYS A 423 11.63 -0.20 0.42
C LYS A 423 10.71 1.03 0.49
N ASP A 424 9.56 0.96 1.17
CA ASP A 424 8.47 1.92 0.93
C ASP A 424 8.03 2.72 2.17
N SER A 425 8.92 3.53 2.76
CA SER A 425 8.57 4.36 3.95
C SER A 425 8.10 5.79 3.66
N GLU A 426 8.04 6.26 2.42
CA GLU A 426 7.86 7.70 2.11
C GLU A 426 6.66 8.05 1.21
N ALA A 427 5.59 7.26 1.20
CA ALA A 427 4.34 7.69 0.54
C ALA A 427 3.58 8.72 1.41
N GLU A 428 3.49 9.96 0.90
CA GLU A 428 2.68 11.07 1.39
C GLU A 428 1.18 10.89 1.02
N PRO A 429 0.23 11.31 1.87
CA PRO A 429 -1.19 11.29 1.52
C PRO A 429 -1.52 12.39 0.49
N PHE A 430 -2.10 11.99 -0.64
CA PHE A 430 -2.60 12.89 -1.68
C PHE A 430 -3.92 13.55 -1.24
N ARG A 431 -4.00 14.89 -1.34
CA ARG A 431 -5.26 15.63 -1.25
C ARG A 431 -5.89 15.68 -2.63
N LEU A 432 -7.17 15.32 -2.75
CA LEU A 432 -7.94 15.68 -3.94
C LEU A 432 -8.05 17.20 -3.95
N ASP A 433 -7.44 17.86 -4.94
CA ASP A 433 -7.80 19.23 -5.28
C ASP A 433 -9.24 19.18 -5.79
N GLN A 434 -10.14 19.73 -4.97
CA GLN A 434 -11.54 19.89 -5.30
C GLN A 434 -11.63 21.19 -6.11
N ASP A 435 -11.88 21.07 -7.41
CA ASP A 435 -12.01 22.22 -8.31
C ASP A 435 -13.16 23.13 -7.83
N ASP A 436 -12.79 24.31 -7.35
CA ASP A 436 -13.72 25.40 -7.03
C ASP A 436 -14.29 25.98 -8.33
N GLU A 437 -15.61 25.83 -8.51
CA GLU A 437 -16.35 26.61 -9.51
C GLU A 437 -16.48 28.06 -9.03
N ASP A 438 -15.89 28.96 -9.82
CA ASP A 438 -16.11 30.41 -9.76
C ASP A 438 -17.59 30.77 -9.94
N ASP A 439 -18.15 31.57 -9.04
CA ASP A 439 -19.17 32.54 -9.43
C ASP A 439 -18.97 33.90 -8.75
N MET A 440 -18.93 34.92 -9.60
CA MET A 440 -18.62 36.30 -9.27
C MET A 440 -19.86 37.06 -8.79
N SER A 441 -19.72 37.82 -7.71
CA SER A 441 -20.30 39.17 -7.68
C SER A 441 -19.54 40.04 -6.67
N GLY A 442 -19.07 41.20 -7.15
CA GLY A 442 -18.32 42.17 -6.36
C GLY A 442 -19.20 43.20 -5.67
N GLU A 443 -18.62 43.92 -4.72
CA GLU A 443 -18.62 45.39 -4.63
C GLU A 443 -17.77 45.82 -3.41
N GLY A 444 -16.99 46.89 -3.59
CA GLY A 444 -15.84 47.19 -2.76
C GLY A 444 -16.06 48.03 -1.50
N ARG A 445 -14.96 48.25 -0.76
CA ARG A 445 -14.69 49.46 0.01
C ARG A 445 -13.27 49.48 0.60
N SER A 446 -12.52 50.51 0.20
CA SER A 446 -11.57 51.34 0.97
C SER A 446 -10.85 50.77 2.20
N GLU A 447 -9.52 50.66 2.07
CA GLU A 447 -8.42 50.87 3.03
C GLU A 447 -8.71 51.76 4.27
N PRO A 448 -8.05 51.53 5.43
CA PRO A 448 -6.64 51.94 5.57
C PRO A 448 -5.70 51.08 6.46
N SER A 449 -4.44 51.03 6.01
CA SER A 449 -3.17 51.15 6.75
C SER A 449 -3.11 50.71 8.22
N GLN A 450 -2.35 49.63 8.48
CA GLN A 450 -1.70 49.42 9.78
C GLN A 450 -0.28 48.86 9.65
N ALA A 451 0.52 49.25 10.62
CA ALA A 451 1.98 49.27 10.63
C ALA A 451 2.63 47.89 10.72
N VAL A 452 3.73 47.76 9.96
CA VAL A 452 4.69 46.65 10.05
C VAL A 452 5.48 46.79 11.34
N ILE A 453 5.27 45.87 12.28
CA ILE A 453 6.12 45.69 13.47
C ILE A 453 7.19 44.65 13.12
N ASN A 454 8.41 45.13 12.83
CA ASN A 454 9.58 44.28 12.64
C ASN A 454 9.95 43.58 13.96
N ARG A 455 9.99 42.23 13.97
CA ARG A 455 10.54 41.43 15.07
C ARG A 455 12.06 41.26 14.88
N PRO A 456 12.90 41.48 15.90
CA PRO A 456 14.36 41.49 15.78
C PRO A 456 15.05 40.11 15.93
N ALA A 457 14.35 38.99 15.78
CA ALA A 457 14.92 37.66 16.09
C ALA A 457 15.89 37.12 15.02
N ASP A 458 15.77 37.55 13.76
CA ASP A 458 16.53 36.94 12.64
C ASP A 458 17.94 37.53 12.44
N THR A 459 18.27 38.65 13.09
CA THR A 459 19.60 39.26 12.97
C THR A 459 20.65 38.62 13.89
N ILE A 460 20.25 37.97 14.97
CA ILE A 460 21.19 37.35 15.92
C ILE A 460 21.75 36.02 15.38
N ILE A 461 20.92 35.24 14.69
CA ILE A 461 21.32 33.92 14.15
C ILE A 461 22.25 34.09 12.95
N SER A 462 21.99 35.09 12.09
CA SER A 462 22.87 35.45 10.97
C SER A 462 24.27 35.89 11.42
N ALA A 463 24.35 36.69 12.49
CA ALA A 463 25.63 37.16 13.02
C ALA A 463 26.47 36.02 13.64
N LEU A 464 25.83 35.08 14.34
CA LEU A 464 26.52 33.91 14.92
C LEU A 464 27.05 32.95 13.86
N ALA A 465 26.29 32.71 12.78
CA ALA A 465 26.73 31.87 11.67
C ALA A 465 27.96 32.46 10.95
N SER A 466 27.99 33.79 10.77
CA SER A 466 29.13 34.49 10.17
C SER A 466 30.40 34.40 11.04
N LEU A 467 30.25 34.55 12.36
CA LEU A 467 31.38 34.47 13.31
C LEU A 467 31.98 33.06 13.38
N LEU A 468 31.12 32.04 13.33
CA LEU A 468 31.54 30.63 13.36
C LEU A 468 32.23 30.22 12.05
N ALA A 469 31.72 30.66 10.90
CA ALA A 469 32.40 30.47 9.61
C ALA A 469 33.78 31.13 9.59
N THR A 470 33.91 32.35 10.12
CA THR A 470 35.18 33.09 10.14
C THR A 470 36.21 32.41 11.05
N LEU A 471 35.79 31.83 12.17
CA LEU A 471 36.66 31.04 13.05
C LEU A 471 37.14 29.75 12.39
N VAL A 472 36.26 29.04 11.69
CA VAL A 472 36.61 27.83 10.94
C VAL A 472 37.62 28.14 9.83
N PHE A 473 37.39 29.20 9.04
CA PHE A 473 38.34 29.60 7.99
C PHE A 473 39.69 30.04 8.56
N ARG A 474 39.73 30.74 9.70
CA ARG A 474 41.00 31.08 10.35
C ARG A 474 41.75 29.87 10.91
N TYR A 475 41.03 28.89 11.45
CA TYR A 475 41.62 27.65 11.95
C TYR A 475 42.30 26.88 10.80
N TYR A 476 41.60 26.70 9.67
CA TYR A 476 42.14 25.99 8.50
C TYR A 476 43.21 26.77 7.73
N ALA A 477 43.28 28.10 7.87
CA ALA A 477 44.37 28.89 7.29
C ALA A 477 45.65 28.90 8.16
N SER A 478 45.59 28.37 9.39
CA SER A 478 46.72 28.33 10.34
C SER A 478 47.38 26.95 10.47
N VAL A 479 46.86 25.96 9.75
CA VAL A 479 47.41 24.61 9.58
C VAL A 479 47.89 24.49 8.15
#